data_AF-A0A355F1B9-F1
#
_entry.id   AF-A0A355F1B9-F1
#
_cell.length_a   1.000
_cell.length_b   1.000
_cell.length_c   1.000
_cell.angle_alpha   90.00
_cell.angle_beta   90.00
_cell.angle_gamma   90.00
#
_symmetry.space_group_name_H-M   'P 1'
#
loop_
_entity.id
_entity.type
_entity.pdbx_description
1 polymer ?
#
loop_
_entity_poly.entity_id
_entity_poly.type
_entity_poly.pdbx_seq_one_letter_code
_entity_poly.pdbx_strand_id
1 'polypeptide(L)'
;ERAFGALAARHPALRTTFPASAGSPLQRIHPHLKPDVAVQEAGVWSEAELRAVLDREASRPFALEEAPAWRARLWACGGGEHVLLLVFHHLISDFWTIAGLLGEL
;
A
#
# COMPACT_ATOMS: atom_id res chain seq x y z
N GLU A 1 5.40 4.40 9.46
CA GLU A 1 5.29 2.94 9.68
C GLU A 1 4.32 2.53 10.80
N ARG A 2 4.43 3.07 12.03
CA ARG A 2 3.57 2.67 13.17
C ARG A 2 2.06 2.81 12.92
N ALA A 3 1.61 3.95 12.39
CA ALA A 3 0.19 4.18 12.09
C ALA A 3 -0.39 3.14 11.11
N PHE A 4 0.34 2.88 10.02
CA PHE A 4 0.00 1.83 9.05
C PHE A 4 -0.04 0.42 9.67
N GLY A 5 0.88 0.12 10.59
CA GLY A 5 0.83 -1.13 11.36
C GLY A 5 -0.43 -1.26 12.21
N ALA A 6 -0.84 -0.17 12.88
CA ALA A 6 -2.06 -0.14 13.69
C ALA A 6 -3.33 -0.30 12.83
N LEU A 7 -3.38 0.36 11.66
CA LEU A 7 -4.46 0.14 10.69
C LEU A 7 -4.52 -1.31 10.23
N ALA A 8 -3.39 -1.91 9.86
CA ALA A 8 -3.35 -3.30 9.42
C ALA A 8 -3.81 -4.27 10.51
N ALA A 9 -3.47 -3.99 11.78
CA ALA A 9 -3.94 -4.78 12.91
C ALA A 9 -5.47 -4.69 13.08
N ARG A 10 -6.04 -3.50 12.91
CA ARG A 10 -7.48 -3.25 13.09
C ARG A 10 -8.33 -3.76 11.92
N HIS A 11 -7.80 -3.74 10.71
CA HIS A 11 -8.55 -4.05 9.48
C HIS A 11 -8.08 -5.36 8.84
N PRO A 12 -8.85 -6.46 8.93
CA PRO A 12 -8.47 -7.77 8.36
C PRO A 12 -8.13 -7.74 6.86
N ALA A 13 -8.79 -6.87 6.09
CA ALA A 13 -8.54 -6.71 4.66
C ALA A 13 -7.08 -6.32 4.34
N LEU A 14 -6.44 -5.51 5.19
CA LEU A 14 -5.05 -5.05 5.02
C LEU A 14 -4.00 -6.13 5.33
N ARG A 15 -4.44 -7.27 5.89
CA ARG A 15 -3.59 -8.43 6.23
C ARG A 15 -4.08 -9.70 5.55
N THR A 16 -4.67 -9.54 4.36
CA THR A 16 -5.21 -10.62 3.55
C THR A 16 -4.31 -10.93 2.35
N THR A 17 -4.08 -12.21 2.07
CA THR A 17 -3.49 -12.71 0.81
C THR A 17 -4.45 -13.65 0.07
N PHE A 18 -4.17 -13.88 -1.21
CA PHE A 18 -4.97 -14.67 -2.15
C PHE A 18 -4.12 -15.75 -2.81
N PRO A 19 -3.74 -16.81 -2.08
CA PRO A 19 -2.94 -17.91 -2.63
C PRO A 19 -3.71 -18.63 -3.75
N ALA A 20 -2.98 -19.12 -4.76
CA ALA A 20 -3.58 -19.98 -5.77
C ALA A 20 -4.16 -21.25 -5.12
N SER A 21 -5.40 -21.59 -5.47
CA SER A 21 -6.03 -22.84 -5.05
C SER A 21 -6.59 -23.57 -6.26
N ALA A 22 -6.59 -24.90 -6.21
CA ALA A 22 -6.99 -25.78 -7.31
C ALA A 22 -8.50 -25.67 -7.61
N GLY A 23 -8.90 -24.59 -8.28
CA GLY A 23 -10.25 -24.37 -8.80
C GLY A 23 -11.17 -23.50 -7.94
N SER A 24 -10.68 -22.85 -6.87
CA SER A 24 -11.51 -21.93 -6.07
C SER A 24 -10.74 -20.70 -5.60
N PRO A 25 -11.37 -19.50 -5.57
CA PRO A 25 -10.74 -18.33 -4.97
C PRO A 25 -10.58 -18.55 -3.46
N LEU A 26 -9.34 -18.52 -2.96
CA LEU A 26 -9.06 -18.63 -1.54
C LEU A 26 -8.60 -17.29 -1.00
N GLN A 27 -9.29 -16.80 0.04
CA GLN A 27 -8.87 -15.65 0.81
C GLN A 27 -8.25 -16.11 2.13
N ARG A 28 -7.03 -15.67 2.42
CA ARG A 28 -6.34 -15.98 3.68
C ARG A 28 -6.11 -14.70 4.48
N ILE A 29 -6.76 -14.61 5.64
CA ILE A 29 -6.57 -13.50 6.58
C ILE A 29 -5.49 -13.92 7.58
N HIS A 30 -4.36 -13.21 7.59
CA HIS A 30 -3.23 -13.51 8.48
C HIS A 30 -3.38 -12.78 9.81
N PRO A 31 -3.16 -13.41 10.98
CA PRO A 31 -3.25 -12.74 12.28
C PRO A 31 -2.33 -11.52 12.35
N HIS A 32 -1.13 -11.63 11.77
CA HIS A 32 -0.21 -10.53 11.54
C HIS A 32 0.39 -10.64 10.15
N LEU A 33 0.43 -9.52 9.42
CA LEU A 33 1.13 -9.39 8.14
C LEU A 33 1.82 -8.03 8.14
N LYS A 34 3.12 -8.01 7.83
CA LYS A 34 3.89 -6.76 7.81
C LYS A 34 3.39 -5.87 6.66
N PRO A 35 2.98 -4.61 6.92
CA PRO A 35 2.65 -3.67 5.85
C PRO A 35 3.84 -3.42 4.92
N ASP A 36 3.57 -3.32 3.61
CA ASP A 36 4.57 -2.85 2.62
C ASP A 36 4.64 -1.32 2.67
N VAL A 37 5.35 -0.79 3.65
CA VAL A 37 5.57 0.66 3.84
C VAL A 37 7.07 0.95 3.69
N ALA A 38 7.41 1.95 2.90
CA ALA A 38 8.79 2.41 2.78
C ALA A 38 8.84 3.94 2.71
N VAL A 39 9.87 4.51 3.34
CA VAL A 39 10.24 5.93 3.24
C VAL A 39 11.50 6.02 2.39
N GLN A 40 11.52 6.92 1.42
CA GLN A 40 12.64 7.14 0.51
C GLN A 40 12.99 8.63 0.50
N GLU A 41 14.28 8.94 0.53
CA GLU A 41 14.75 10.29 0.28
C GLU A 41 14.61 10.56 -1.22
N ALA A 42 13.74 11.50 -1.57
CA ALA A 42 13.75 12.08 -2.90
C ALA A 42 14.67 13.30 -2.82
N GLY A 43 15.68 13.38 -3.69
CA GLY A 43 16.46 14.61 -3.79
C GLY A 43 15.58 15.78 -4.27
N VAL A 44 16.21 16.78 -4.87
CA VAL A 44 15.48 17.79 -5.64
C VAL A 44 15.07 17.16 -6.97
N TRP A 45 14.03 16.31 -6.95
CA TRP A 45 13.43 15.78 -8.17
C TRP A 45 12.66 16.87 -8.88
N SER A 46 12.80 16.90 -10.21
CA SER A 46 11.85 17.59 -11.07
C SER A 46 10.46 16.93 -10.97
N GLU A 47 9.43 17.68 -11.33
CA GLU A 47 8.05 17.16 -11.39
C GLU A 47 7.93 15.92 -12.29
N ALA A 48 8.68 15.90 -13.40
CA ALA A 48 8.70 14.77 -14.33
C ALA A 48 9.32 13.50 -13.71
N GLU A 49 10.41 13.64 -12.95
CA GLU A 49 11.04 12.51 -12.25
C GLU A 49 10.13 11.95 -11.16
N LEU A 50 9.53 12.84 -10.36
CA LEU A 50 8.55 12.45 -9.34
C LEU A 50 7.38 11.70 -9.99
N ARG A 51 6.83 12.23 -11.10
CA ARG A 51 5.73 11.58 -11.82
C ARG A 51 6.10 10.19 -12.33
N ALA A 52 7.28 10.04 -12.92
CA ALA A 52 7.75 8.75 -13.42
C ALA A 52 7.92 7.71 -12.30
N VAL A 53 8.36 8.13 -11.12
CA VAL A 53 8.46 7.26 -9.93
C VAL A 53 7.07 6.86 -9.43
N LEU A 54 6.15 7.82 -9.32
CA LEU A 54 4.77 7.56 -8.89
C LEU A 54 4.06 6.59 -9.83
N ASP A 55 4.14 6.80 -11.14
CA ASP A 55 3.51 5.95 -12.14
C ASP A 55 4.09 4.52 -12.12
N ARG A 56 5.39 4.39 -11.90
CA ARG A 56 6.06 3.08 -11.74
C ARG A 56 5.59 2.35 -10.50
N GLU A 57 5.51 3.01 -9.35
CA GLU A 57 5.04 2.37 -8.11
C GLU A 57 3.54 2.07 -8.13
N ALA A 58 2.74 2.91 -8.77
CA ALA A 58 1.30 2.69 -8.94
C ALA A 58 1.02 1.47 -9.82
N SER A 59 1.79 1.30 -10.91
CA SER A 59 1.64 0.19 -11.87
C SER A 59 2.34 -1.11 -11.47
N ARG A 60 3.21 -1.10 -10.45
CA ARG A 60 3.93 -2.30 -9.99
C ARG A 60 2.94 -3.41 -9.60
N PRO A 61 3.00 -4.62 -10.14
CA PRO A 61 2.08 -5.68 -9.74
C PRO A 61 2.18 -6.04 -8.24
N PHE A 62 1.10 -6.58 -7.69
CA PHE A 62 1.09 -7.15 -6.34
C PHE A 62 1.33 -8.66 -6.40
N ALA A 63 2.21 -9.16 -5.54
CA ALA A 63 2.37 -10.60 -5.30
C ALA A 63 1.26 -11.08 -4.35
N LEU A 64 0.04 -11.18 -4.86
CA LEU A 64 -1.18 -11.39 -4.06
C LEU A 64 -1.15 -12.65 -3.20
N GLU A 65 -0.34 -13.65 -3.55
CA GLU A 65 -0.25 -14.92 -2.81
C GLU A 65 0.51 -14.76 -1.48
N GLU A 66 1.47 -13.83 -1.42
CA GLU A 66 2.49 -13.77 -0.37
C GLU A 66 2.53 -12.43 0.37
N ALA A 67 2.12 -11.34 -0.29
CA ALA A 67 2.26 -9.98 0.22
C ALA A 67 0.90 -9.29 0.40
N PRO A 68 0.82 -8.26 1.27
CA PRO A 68 -0.38 -7.44 1.37
C PRO A 68 -0.78 -6.90 -0.01
N ALA A 69 -2.08 -6.91 -0.30
CA ALA A 69 -2.63 -6.35 -1.53
C ALA A 69 -2.71 -4.80 -1.51
N TRP A 70 -1.80 -4.15 -0.79
CA TRP A 70 -1.64 -2.71 -0.70
C TRP A 70 -0.22 -2.34 -0.27
N ARG A 71 0.15 -1.08 -0.48
CA ARG A 71 1.45 -0.53 -0.09
C ARG A 71 1.38 0.98 0.14
N ALA A 72 2.33 1.49 0.90
CA ALA A 72 2.57 2.91 1.08
C ALA A 72 4.02 3.26 0.74
N ARG A 73 4.21 4.38 0.04
CA ARG A 73 5.52 4.97 -0.23
C ARG A 73 5.49 6.43 0.16
N LEU A 74 6.47 6.85 0.95
CA LEU A 74 6.65 8.24 1.33
C LEU A 74 7.97 8.73 0.75
N TRP A 75 7.93 9.79 -0.05
CA TRP A 75 9.11 10.48 -0.52
C TRP A 75 9.25 11.81 0.21
N ALA A 76 10.39 12.05 0.85
CA ALA A 76 10.74 13.36 1.36
C ALA A 76 11.32 14.17 0.19
N CYS A 77 10.58 15.14 -0.33
CA CYS A 77 11.02 16.05 -1.38
C CYS A 77 11.59 17.30 -0.72
N GLY A 78 12.77 17.77 -1.12
CA GLY A 78 13.49 18.86 -0.43
C GLY A 78 12.61 20.08 -0.05
N GLY A 79 13.00 20.82 0.98
CA GLY A 79 12.22 21.97 1.46
C GLY A 79 11.09 21.62 2.44
N GLY A 80 11.06 20.39 2.95
CA GLY A 80 10.07 19.93 3.92
C GLY A 80 8.79 19.37 3.30
N GLU A 81 8.74 19.27 1.98
CA GLU A 81 7.63 18.69 1.25
C GLU A 81 7.69 17.16 1.29
N HIS A 82 6.53 16.51 1.30
CA HIS A 82 6.46 15.06 1.31
C HIS A 82 5.36 14.60 0.37
N VAL A 83 5.64 13.53 -0.36
CA VAL A 83 4.68 12.88 -1.25
C VAL A 83 4.37 11.50 -0.71
N LEU A 84 3.11 11.27 -0.36
CA LEU A 84 2.60 9.96 0.04
C LEU A 84 1.82 9.33 -1.11
N LEU A 85 2.26 8.16 -1.56
CA LEU A 85 1.50 7.30 -2.45
C LEU A 85 0.94 6.12 -1.67
N LEU A 86 -0.37 5.93 -1.75
CA LEU A 86 -1.06 4.73 -1.30
C LEU A 86 -1.61 4.00 -2.52
N VAL A 87 -1.32 2.71 -2.62
CA VAL A 87 -1.82 1.86 -3.71
C VAL A 87 -2.53 0.67 -3.09
N PHE A 88 -3.76 0.44 -3.52
CA PHE A 88 -4.57 -0.68 -3.07
C PHE A 88 -5.04 -1.50 -4.27
N HIS A 89 -5.05 -2.82 -4.12
CA HIS A 89 -5.76 -3.68 -5.06
C HIS A 89 -7.25 -3.65 -4.76
N HIS A 90 -8.09 -3.55 -5.80
CA HIS A 90 -9.55 -3.57 -5.67
C HIS A 90 -10.14 -4.85 -5.04
N LEU A 91 -9.32 -5.87 -4.79
CA LEU A 91 -9.77 -7.11 -4.13
C LEU A 91 -10.00 -6.91 -2.62
N ILE A 92 -9.36 -5.91 -2.02
CA ILE A 92 -9.41 -5.66 -0.57
C ILE A 92 -10.05 -4.32 -0.21
N SER A 93 -10.35 -3.47 -1.18
CA SER A 93 -10.88 -2.14 -0.92
C SER A 93 -11.61 -1.55 -2.13
N ASP A 94 -12.69 -0.83 -1.85
CA ASP A 94 -13.30 0.13 -2.76
C ASP A 94 -12.94 1.58 -2.37
N PHE A 95 -13.40 2.54 -3.16
CA PHE A 95 -13.14 3.97 -2.91
C PHE A 95 -13.67 4.43 -1.54
N TRP A 96 -14.77 3.84 -1.04
CA TRP A 96 -15.36 4.22 0.23
C TRP A 96 -14.53 3.73 1.42
N THR A 97 -14.04 2.50 1.33
CA THR A 97 -13.13 1.88 2.31
C THR A 97 -11.85 2.68 2.41
N ILE A 98 -11.27 3.09 1.28
CA ILE A 98 -10.04 3.90 1.26
C ILE A 98 -10.27 5.25 1.97
N ALA A 99 -11.38 5.93 1.70
CA ALA A 99 -11.70 7.19 2.37
C ALA A 99 -11.83 7.02 3.90
N GLY A 100 -12.47 5.93 4.35
CA GLY A 100 -12.56 5.60 5.77
C GLY A 100 -11.19 5.34 6.41
N LEU A 101 -10.33 4.55 5.75
CA LEU A 101 -8.97 4.26 6.23
C LEU A 101 -8.12 5.53 6.34
N LEU A 102 -8.28 6.48 5.41
CA LEU A 102 -7.57 7.76 5.44
C LEU A 102 -7.99 8.65 6.62
N GLY A 103 -9.26 8.60 7.03
CA GLY A 103 -9.73 9.36 8.20
C GLY A 103 -9.21 8.85 9.54
N GLU A 104 -8.56 7.68 9.54
CA GLU A 104 -8.06 7.00 10.74
C GLU A 104 -6.52 7.02 10.85
N LEU A 105 -5.85 7.61 9.86
CA LEU A 105 -4.39 7.71 9.72
C LEU A 105 -3.86 9.00 10.36
#